data_AF-A0AAQ1RVS1-F1
#
_entry.id   AF-A0AAQ1RVS1-F1
#
_cell.length_a   1.000
_cell.length_b   1.000
_cell.length_c   1.000
_cell.angle_alpha   90.00
_cell.angle_beta   90.00
_cell.angle_gamma   90.00
#
_symmetry.space_group_name_H-M   'P 1'
#
loop_
_entity.id
_entity.type
_entity.pdbx_description
1 polymer ?
#
loop_
_entity_poly.entity_id
_entity_poly.type
_entity_poly.pdbx_seq_one_letter_code
_entity_poly.pdbx_strand_id
1 'polypeptide(L)'
;MATKSLRCMISVDEEMLREMEAFRFERRFPTRSQTAAELIRWGLEVVKQERMTPKTGKRYSKGENAVNDRIRQLRKALGLSQQEFAARIGRKQSAVSYLEKSGSTVIEQNIKAICSQFSASETWLRTGSGGMFVPGEGRKKELLEAFGQLTPSLQDYLVKSARELLEAQREMSADGEGLPLK
;
A
#
# COMPACT_ATOMS: atom_id res chain seq x y z
N MET A 1 -11.82 -42.66 27.61
CA MET A 1 -11.05 -42.75 26.35
C MET A 1 -9.89 -41.77 26.43
N ALA A 2 -8.65 -42.21 26.18
CA ALA A 2 -7.48 -41.36 26.27
C ALA A 2 -7.45 -40.35 25.09
N THR A 3 -7.75 -39.08 25.37
CA THR A 3 -7.52 -37.99 24.41
C THR A 3 -6.02 -37.87 24.16
N LYS A 4 -5.60 -38.12 22.92
CA LYS A 4 -4.20 -38.06 22.47
C LYS A 4 -3.71 -36.61 22.48
N SER A 5 -3.35 -36.10 23.64
CA SER A 5 -2.81 -34.75 23.82
C SER A 5 -1.29 -34.77 23.58
N LEU A 6 -0.85 -34.07 22.53
CA LEU A 6 0.56 -33.81 22.26
C LEU A 6 1.01 -32.64 23.16
N ARG A 7 2.09 -32.82 23.91
CA ARG A 7 2.66 -31.77 24.77
C ARG A 7 3.90 -31.18 24.10
N CYS A 8 4.01 -29.85 24.11
CA CYS A 8 5.24 -29.14 23.75
C CYS A 8 5.70 -28.26 24.92
N MET A 9 7.02 -28.12 25.06
CA MET A 9 7.64 -27.19 26.00
C MET A 9 8.17 -26.01 25.20
N ILE A 10 7.94 -24.79 25.70
CA ILE A 10 8.45 -23.55 25.11
C ILE A 10 9.28 -22.82 26.16
N SER A 11 10.40 -22.25 25.73
CA SER A 11 11.20 -21.33 26.53
C SER A 11 10.90 -19.91 26.05
N VAL A 12 10.68 -18.99 26.98
CA VAL A 12 10.39 -17.58 26.71
C VAL A 12 11.31 -16.71 27.55
N ASP A 13 11.63 -15.52 27.05
CA ASP A 13 12.38 -14.52 27.82
C ASP A 13 11.49 -13.80 28.86
N GLU A 14 12.09 -12.98 29.72
CA GLU A 14 11.38 -12.29 30.79
C GLU A 14 10.34 -11.28 30.29
N GLU A 15 10.62 -10.60 29.18
CA GLU A 15 9.71 -9.61 28.59
C GLU A 15 8.45 -10.31 28.07
N MET A 16 8.62 -11.37 27.30
CA MET A 16 7.53 -12.20 26.79
C MET A 16 6.73 -12.82 27.94
N LEU A 17 7.39 -13.28 29.00
CA LEU A 17 6.69 -13.82 30.17
C LEU A 17 5.79 -12.75 30.83
N ARG A 18 6.27 -11.50 30.98
CA ARG A 18 5.47 -10.40 31.53
C ARG A 18 4.26 -10.08 30.67
N GLU A 19 4.42 -10.02 29.35
CA GLU A 19 3.30 -9.78 28.43
C GLU A 19 2.26 -10.90 28.48
N MET A 20 2.72 -12.16 28.53
CA MET A 20 1.85 -13.32 28.69
C MET A 20 1.04 -13.25 30.00
N GLU A 21 1.64 -12.76 31.09
CA GLU A 21 0.93 -12.58 32.36
C GLU A 21 -0.08 -11.44 32.31
N ALA A 22 0.28 -10.28 31.75
CA ALA A 22 -0.64 -9.17 31.56
C ALA A 22 -1.88 -9.61 30.76
N PHE A 23 -1.65 -10.29 29.65
CA PHE A 23 -2.71 -10.85 28.80
C PHE A 23 -3.57 -11.89 29.54
N ARG A 24 -2.95 -12.74 30.37
CA ARG A 24 -3.66 -13.71 31.21
C ARG A 24 -4.63 -13.03 32.18
N PHE A 25 -4.20 -11.96 32.84
CA PHE A 25 -5.03 -11.23 33.80
C PHE A 25 -6.18 -10.50 33.12
N GLU A 26 -5.92 -9.81 32.02
CA GLU A 26 -6.93 -9.07 31.25
C GLU A 26 -8.07 -9.98 30.78
N ARG A 27 -7.71 -11.14 30.21
CA ARG A 27 -8.67 -12.11 29.67
C ARG A 27 -9.13 -13.15 30.70
N ARG A 28 -8.69 -13.03 31.96
CA ARG A 28 -9.03 -13.91 33.09
C ARG A 28 -8.80 -15.40 32.82
N PHE A 29 -7.67 -15.74 32.18
CA PHE A 29 -7.33 -17.15 31.96
C PHE A 29 -6.81 -17.82 33.25
N PRO A 30 -7.33 -19.00 33.62
CA PRO A 30 -7.03 -19.62 34.90
C PRO A 30 -5.61 -20.21 34.98
N THR A 31 -4.94 -20.54 33.87
CA THR A 31 -3.57 -21.12 33.90
C THR A 31 -2.65 -20.52 32.82
N ARG A 32 -1.34 -20.46 33.09
CA ARG A 32 -0.34 -20.02 32.09
C ARG A 32 -0.35 -20.92 30.85
N SER A 33 -0.57 -22.22 31.03
CA SER A 33 -0.66 -23.19 29.93
C SER A 33 -1.84 -22.89 29.02
N GLN A 34 -3.00 -22.52 29.58
CA GLN A 34 -4.16 -22.11 28.78
C GLN A 34 -3.88 -20.79 28.04
N THR A 35 -3.29 -19.80 28.72
CA THR A 35 -2.89 -18.54 28.09
C THR A 35 -1.96 -18.77 26.91
N ALA A 36 -0.92 -19.60 27.08
CA ALA A 36 0.02 -19.94 26.02
C ALA A 36 -0.70 -20.63 24.84
N ALA A 37 -1.61 -21.56 25.11
CA ALA A 37 -2.37 -22.24 24.06
C ALA A 37 -3.27 -21.28 23.26
N GLU A 38 -3.95 -20.34 23.92
CA GLU A 38 -4.79 -19.34 23.24
C GLU A 38 -3.96 -18.34 22.44
N LEU A 39 -2.84 -17.86 22.99
CA LEU A 39 -1.92 -16.98 22.26
C LEU A 39 -1.34 -17.67 21.02
N ILE A 40 -0.94 -18.94 21.15
CA ILE A 40 -0.48 -19.74 20.00
C ILE A 40 -1.60 -19.92 18.98
N ARG A 41 -2.84 -20.18 19.43
CA ARG A 41 -3.99 -20.33 18.52
C ARG A 41 -4.27 -19.04 17.76
N TRP A 42 -4.29 -17.90 18.43
CA TRP A 42 -4.47 -16.59 17.79
C TRP A 42 -3.32 -16.24 16.87
N GLY A 43 -2.07 -16.50 17.29
CA GLY A 43 -0.90 -16.35 16.45
C GLY A 43 -0.98 -17.23 15.19
N LEU A 44 -1.46 -18.46 15.31
CA LEU A 44 -1.69 -19.34 14.16
C LEU A 44 -2.81 -18.82 13.25
N GLU A 45 -3.86 -18.21 13.80
CA GLU A 45 -4.92 -17.58 13.02
C GLU A 45 -4.40 -16.37 12.25
N VAL A 46 -3.66 -15.46 12.90
CA VAL A 46 -2.97 -14.35 12.25
C VAL A 46 -2.04 -14.87 11.15
N VAL A 47 -1.25 -15.90 11.43
CA VAL A 47 -0.35 -16.53 10.45
C VAL A 47 -1.12 -17.16 9.27
N LYS A 48 -2.33 -17.68 9.47
CA LYS A 48 -3.20 -18.18 8.38
C LYS A 48 -3.77 -17.04 7.55
N GLN A 49 -4.22 -15.96 8.18
CA GLN A 49 -4.68 -14.75 7.48
C GLN A 49 -3.53 -14.11 6.68
N GLU A 50 -2.32 -14.08 7.22
CA GLU A 50 -1.08 -13.67 6.53
C GLU A 50 -0.59 -14.67 5.47
N ARG A 51 -1.08 -15.92 5.46
CA ARG A 51 -0.82 -16.88 4.37
C ARG A 51 -1.77 -16.68 3.19
N MET A 52 -2.94 -16.10 3.42
CA MET A 52 -3.91 -15.72 2.38
C MET A 52 -3.56 -14.38 1.73
N THR A 53 -2.74 -13.54 2.38
CA THR A 53 -2.04 -12.44 1.71
C THR A 53 -0.71 -12.95 1.14
N PRO A 54 -0.24 -12.49 -0.04
CA PRO A 54 0.97 -13.01 -0.64
C PRO A 54 2.19 -12.77 0.26
N LYS A 55 2.67 -13.86 0.88
CA LYS A 55 3.87 -13.88 1.72
C LYS A 55 5.08 -13.47 0.90
N THR A 56 5.62 -12.31 1.26
CA THR A 56 6.97 -11.92 0.84
C THR A 56 7.92 -12.13 2.01
N GLY A 57 8.60 -13.26 2.00
CA GLY A 57 9.61 -13.59 2.99
C GLY A 57 10.86 -12.72 2.85
N LYS A 58 11.07 -11.82 3.81
CA LYS A 58 12.29 -11.67 4.64
C LYS A 58 12.09 -10.46 5.56
N ARG A 59 12.33 -10.66 6.86
CA ARG A 59 12.44 -9.55 7.83
C ARG A 59 13.64 -8.71 7.42
N TYR A 60 13.41 -7.48 6.99
CA TYR A 60 14.45 -6.47 6.90
C TYR A 60 14.26 -5.50 8.07
N SER A 61 15.33 -5.37 8.84
CA SER A 61 15.45 -4.52 10.01
C SER A 61 15.04 -3.08 9.68
N LYS A 62 14.13 -2.58 10.52
CA LYS A 62 13.74 -1.20 10.78
C LYS A 62 14.84 -0.20 10.38
N GLY A 63 14.67 0.42 9.23
CA GLY A 63 15.36 1.61 8.76
C GLY A 63 14.37 2.37 7.89
N GLU A 64 14.27 3.68 8.08
CA GLU A 64 13.37 4.61 7.38
C GLU A 64 13.00 4.19 5.96
N ASN A 65 11.72 4.37 5.60
CA ASN A 65 11.10 4.01 4.32
C ASN A 65 11.92 4.50 3.09
N ALA A 66 12.97 3.76 2.74
CA ALA A 66 13.84 4.07 1.62
C ALA A 66 13.05 4.00 0.32
N VAL A 67 13.50 4.72 -0.70
CA VAL A 67 12.87 4.73 -2.03
C VAL A 67 12.74 3.30 -2.57
N ASN A 68 13.73 2.45 -2.31
CA ASN A 68 13.77 1.03 -2.70
C ASN A 68 12.56 0.24 -2.18
N ASP A 69 12.19 0.44 -0.91
CA ASP A 69 11.07 -0.27 -0.29
C ASP A 69 9.73 0.22 -0.85
N ARG A 70 9.63 1.51 -1.21
CA ARG A 70 8.42 2.05 -1.84
C ARG A 70 8.25 1.60 -3.28
N ILE A 71 9.33 1.42 -4.03
CA ILE A 71 9.27 0.76 -5.35
C ILE A 71 8.70 -0.66 -5.20
N ARG A 72 9.17 -1.41 -4.19
CA ARG A 72 8.64 -2.74 -3.89
C ARG A 72 7.16 -2.70 -3.47
N GLN A 73 6.77 -1.75 -2.62
CA GLN A 73 5.38 -1.56 -2.20
C GLN A 73 4.47 -1.26 -3.39
N LEU A 74 4.87 -0.32 -4.26
CA LEU A 74 4.15 0.03 -5.47
C LEU A 74 3.95 -1.19 -6.37
N ARG A 75 5.02 -1.94 -6.65
CA ARG A 75 4.91 -3.16 -7.47
C ARG A 75 3.92 -4.17 -6.89
N LYS A 76 3.96 -4.38 -5.58
CA LYS A 76 3.03 -5.31 -4.89
C LYS A 76 1.59 -4.80 -4.91
N ALA A 77 1.38 -3.50 -4.72
CA ALA A 77 0.05 -2.89 -4.81
C ALA A 77 -0.56 -3.07 -6.21
N LEU A 78 0.27 -3.07 -7.25
CA LEU A 78 -0.13 -3.36 -8.62
C LEU A 78 -0.28 -4.86 -8.93
N GLY A 79 0.05 -5.76 -8.00
CA GLY A 79 -0.02 -7.21 -8.19
C GLY A 79 0.99 -7.77 -9.21
N LEU A 80 2.06 -7.03 -9.53
CA LEU A 80 3.00 -7.41 -10.59
C LEU A 80 4.21 -8.19 -10.07
N SER A 81 4.68 -9.16 -10.85
CA SER A 81 6.01 -9.74 -10.67
C SER A 81 7.11 -8.72 -10.99
N GLN A 82 8.33 -8.95 -10.53
CA GLN A 82 9.47 -8.08 -10.87
C GLN A 82 9.74 -8.05 -12.37
N GLN A 83 9.46 -9.15 -13.08
CA GLN A 83 9.62 -9.24 -14.53
C GLN A 83 8.60 -8.38 -15.27
N GLU A 84 7.33 -8.47 -14.90
CA GLU A 84 6.26 -7.66 -15.50
C GLU A 84 6.46 -6.18 -15.20
N PHE A 85 6.82 -5.85 -13.96
CA PHE A 85 7.13 -4.48 -13.57
C PHE A 85 8.30 -3.92 -14.40
N ALA A 86 9.37 -4.71 -14.56
CA ALA A 86 10.52 -4.34 -15.37
C ALA A 86 10.15 -4.13 -16.85
N ALA A 87 9.37 -5.05 -17.42
CA ALA A 87 8.93 -4.97 -18.81
C ALA A 87 8.15 -3.68 -19.09
N ARG A 88 7.25 -3.30 -18.17
CA ARG A 88 6.45 -2.07 -18.32
C ARG A 88 7.28 -0.79 -18.26
N ILE A 89 8.40 -0.77 -17.52
CA ILE A 89 9.31 0.39 -17.46
C ILE A 89 10.49 0.28 -18.43
N GLY A 90 10.49 -0.69 -19.36
CA GLY A 90 11.55 -0.87 -20.35
C GLY A 90 12.90 -1.30 -19.76
N ARG A 91 12.88 -2.07 -18.66
CA ARG A 91 14.08 -2.55 -17.96
C ARG A 91 14.12 -4.08 -17.88
N LYS A 92 15.30 -4.61 -17.58
CA LYS A 92 15.48 -6.04 -17.26
C LYS A 92 15.01 -6.33 -15.83
N GLN A 93 14.52 -7.55 -15.56
CA GLN A 93 14.11 -7.97 -14.22
C GLN A 93 15.23 -7.77 -13.17
N SER A 94 16.49 -8.02 -13.55
CA SER A 94 17.66 -7.80 -12.69
C SER A 94 17.80 -6.35 -12.23
N ALA A 95 17.44 -5.38 -13.08
CA ALA A 95 17.45 -3.97 -12.71
C ALA A 95 16.42 -3.67 -11.63
N VAL A 96 15.19 -4.18 -11.76
CA VAL A 96 14.14 -4.01 -10.72
C VAL A 96 14.53 -4.71 -9.42
N SER A 97 15.12 -5.90 -9.49
CA SER A 97 15.66 -6.59 -8.32
C SER A 97 16.71 -5.74 -7.59
N TYR A 98 17.61 -5.10 -8.33
CA TYR A 98 18.57 -4.14 -7.76
C TYR A 98 17.87 -2.91 -7.17
N LEU A 99 16.89 -2.32 -7.86
CA LEU A 99 16.16 -1.14 -7.37
C LEU A 99 15.39 -1.42 -6.07
N GLU A 100 14.90 -2.64 -5.85
CA GLU A 100 14.21 -3.01 -4.62
C GLU A 100 15.16 -3.42 -3.48
N LYS A 101 16.46 -3.58 -3.76
CA LYS A 101 17.45 -3.94 -2.75
C LYS A 101 17.72 -2.72 -1.85
N SER A 102 17.58 -2.89 -0.54
CA SER A 102 17.84 -1.82 0.43
C SER A 102 19.27 -1.29 0.27
N GLY A 103 19.42 0.04 0.29
CA GLY A 103 20.70 0.72 0.12
C GLY A 103 21.21 0.85 -1.33
N SER A 104 20.44 0.38 -2.32
CA SER A 104 20.82 0.56 -3.72
C SER A 104 20.43 1.94 -4.25
N THR A 105 21.27 2.49 -5.13
CA THR A 105 21.00 3.78 -5.76
C THR A 105 19.88 3.67 -6.78
N VAL A 106 18.81 4.46 -6.58
CA VAL A 106 17.74 4.65 -7.55
C VAL A 106 18.02 5.93 -8.34
N ILE A 107 18.36 5.79 -9.62
CA ILE A 107 18.59 6.93 -10.50
C ILE A 107 17.28 7.63 -10.90
N GLU A 108 17.38 8.92 -11.17
CA GLU A 108 16.28 9.80 -11.59
C GLU A 108 15.46 9.23 -12.75
N GLN A 109 16.14 8.67 -13.75
CA GLN A 109 15.50 8.09 -14.93
C GLN A 109 14.53 6.96 -14.56
N ASN A 110 14.85 6.15 -13.55
CA ASN A 110 13.99 5.06 -13.11
C ASN A 110 12.78 5.57 -12.33
N ILE A 111 12.95 6.61 -11.51
CA ILE A 111 11.84 7.26 -10.80
C ILE A 111 10.83 7.81 -11.80
N LYS A 112 11.30 8.57 -12.80
CA LYS A 112 10.44 9.13 -13.85
C LYS A 112 9.72 8.06 -14.66
N ALA A 113 10.43 7.00 -15.05
CA ALA A 113 9.83 5.87 -15.78
C ALA A 113 8.72 5.19 -14.96
N ILE A 114 8.96 4.96 -13.67
CA ILE A 114 7.97 4.36 -12.76
C ILE A 114 6.75 5.27 -12.60
N CYS A 115 6.95 6.57 -12.36
CA CYS A 115 5.85 7.51 -12.15
C CYS A 115 4.98 7.65 -13.41
N SER A 116 5.61 7.75 -14.58
CA SER A 116 4.91 7.82 -15.87
C SER A 116 4.09 6.55 -16.15
N GLN A 117 4.67 5.38 -15.93
CA GLN A 117 4.04 4.12 -16.32
C GLN A 117 2.91 3.68 -15.39
N PHE A 118 2.98 4.04 -14.11
CA PHE A 118 2.07 3.52 -13.08
C PHE A 118 1.22 4.61 -12.43
N SER A 119 1.26 5.85 -12.93
CA SER A 119 0.57 7.00 -12.33
C SER A 119 0.91 7.16 -10.84
N ALA A 120 2.15 6.79 -10.47
CA ALA A 120 2.62 6.83 -9.10
C ALA A 120 3.06 8.26 -8.75
N SER A 121 2.81 8.67 -7.50
CA SER A 121 3.22 9.97 -6.98
C SER A 121 4.73 9.98 -6.75
N GLU A 122 5.42 10.89 -7.43
CA GLU A 122 6.87 11.07 -7.26
C GLU A 122 7.22 11.51 -5.83
N THR A 123 6.42 12.41 -5.24
CA THR A 123 6.58 12.84 -3.85
C THR A 123 6.49 11.66 -2.91
N TRP A 124 5.47 10.81 -3.07
CA TRP A 124 5.35 9.60 -2.26
C TRP A 124 6.52 8.64 -2.50
N LEU A 125 6.99 8.48 -3.74
CA LEU A 125 8.10 7.59 -4.07
C LEU A 125 9.45 8.08 -3.53
N ARG A 126 9.64 9.40 -3.34
CA ARG A 126 10.88 10.01 -2.81
C ARG A 126 10.89 10.27 -1.31
N THR A 127 9.81 10.79 -0.75
CA THR A 127 9.71 11.16 0.67
C THR A 127 8.78 10.27 1.51
N GLY A 128 7.85 9.55 0.87
CA GLY A 128 6.86 8.73 1.56
C GLY A 128 5.64 9.52 2.01
N SER A 129 5.60 10.83 1.70
CA SER A 129 4.50 11.72 2.02
C SER A 129 3.42 11.68 0.93
N GLY A 130 2.15 11.77 1.33
CA GLY A 130 1.01 11.77 0.42
C GLY A 130 0.57 10.37 -0.04
N GLY A 131 -0.26 10.32 -1.08
CA GLY A 131 -0.78 9.07 -1.64
C GLY A 131 0.17 8.40 -2.62
N MET A 132 0.10 7.06 -2.73
CA MET A 132 0.90 6.25 -3.65
C MET A 132 0.63 6.59 -5.13
N PHE A 133 -0.62 6.87 -5.47
CA PHE A 133 -1.07 7.21 -6.82
C PHE A 133 -1.51 8.67 -6.89
N VAL A 134 -1.31 9.29 -8.04
CA VAL A 134 -1.79 10.66 -8.31
C VAL A 134 -3.31 10.61 -8.50
N PRO A 135 -4.10 11.31 -7.66
CA PRO A 135 -5.55 11.31 -7.78
C PRO A 135 -5.98 11.85 -9.15
N GLY A 136 -6.83 11.10 -9.84
CA GLY A 136 -7.38 11.52 -11.12
C GLY A 136 -6.49 11.29 -12.34
N GLU A 137 -5.24 10.83 -12.20
CA GLU A 137 -4.39 10.55 -13.38
C GLU A 137 -4.96 9.44 -14.26
N GLY A 138 -5.58 8.41 -13.65
CA GLY A 138 -6.33 7.38 -14.39
C GLY A 138 -7.50 7.95 -15.19
N ARG A 139 -8.33 8.80 -14.55
CA ARG A 139 -9.46 9.49 -15.20
C ARG A 139 -8.99 10.43 -16.31
N LYS A 140 -7.87 11.11 -16.12
CA LYS A 140 -7.25 11.98 -17.11
C LYS A 140 -6.78 11.18 -18.32
N LYS A 141 -6.14 10.03 -18.11
CA LYS A 141 -5.69 9.15 -19.20
C LYS A 141 -6.88 8.64 -20.02
N GLU A 142 -7.92 8.13 -19.35
CA GLU A 142 -9.16 7.70 -19.97
C GLU A 142 -9.81 8.83 -20.78
N LEU A 143 -9.89 10.04 -20.21
CA LEU A 143 -10.42 11.22 -20.88
C LEU A 143 -9.63 11.57 -22.16
N LEU A 144 -8.29 11.51 -22.12
CA LEU A 144 -7.44 11.79 -23.28
C LEU A 144 -7.60 10.74 -24.39
N GLU A 145 -7.69 9.46 -24.02
CA GLU A 145 -7.93 8.36 -24.96
C GLU A 145 -9.30 8.48 -25.63
N ALA A 146 -10.34 8.85 -24.87
CA ALA A 146 -11.67 9.12 -25.41
C ALA A 146 -11.68 10.37 -26.31
N PHE A 147 -11.03 11.46 -25.89
CA PHE A 147 -10.97 12.71 -26.64
C PHE A 147 -10.37 12.53 -28.04
N GLY A 148 -9.32 11.72 -28.16
CA GLY A 148 -8.66 11.43 -29.44
C GLY A 148 -9.53 10.66 -30.44
N GLN A 149 -10.61 10.00 -29.99
CA GLN A 149 -11.55 9.26 -30.84
C GLN A 149 -12.74 10.11 -31.30
N LEU A 150 -12.92 11.29 -30.72
CA LEU A 150 -14.03 12.20 -31.05
C LEU A 150 -13.76 13.00 -32.33
N THR A 151 -14.83 13.38 -33.02
CA THR A 151 -14.75 14.38 -34.11
C THR A 151 -14.41 15.77 -33.55
N PRO A 152 -13.82 16.68 -34.35
CA PRO A 152 -13.50 18.03 -33.88
C PRO A 152 -14.70 18.77 -33.25
N SER A 153 -15.89 18.63 -33.83
CA SER A 153 -17.12 19.22 -33.27
C SER A 153 -17.48 18.69 -31.89
N LEU A 154 -17.28 17.40 -31.64
CA LEU A 154 -17.54 16.78 -30.35
C LEU A 154 -16.42 17.05 -29.34
N GLN A 155 -15.17 17.22 -29.81
CA GLN A 155 -14.06 17.71 -29.00
C GLN A 155 -14.36 19.13 -28.48
N ASP A 156 -14.78 20.04 -29.37
CA ASP A 156 -15.16 21.41 -28.99
C ASP A 156 -16.31 21.43 -28.00
N TYR A 157 -17.32 20.58 -28.22
CA TYR A 157 -18.43 20.42 -27.28
C TYR A 157 -17.95 19.92 -25.91
N LEU A 158 -17.09 18.90 -25.87
CA LEU A 158 -16.54 18.39 -24.61
C LEU A 158 -15.73 19.46 -23.87
N VAL A 159 -14.93 20.27 -24.57
CA VAL A 159 -14.21 21.40 -23.98
C VAL A 159 -15.18 22.44 -23.42
N LYS A 160 -16.26 22.75 -24.15
CA LYS A 160 -17.30 23.67 -23.69
C LYS A 160 -17.97 23.15 -22.42
N SER A 161 -18.44 21.91 -22.42
CA SER A 161 -19.06 21.31 -21.23
C SER A 161 -18.11 21.25 -20.03
N ALA A 162 -16.82 20.97 -20.26
CA ALA A 162 -15.82 21.00 -19.19
C ALA A 162 -15.65 22.40 -18.58
N ARG A 163 -15.73 23.47 -19.38
CA ARG A 163 -15.69 24.86 -18.88
C ARG A 163 -16.92 25.19 -18.05
N GLU A 164 -18.12 24.83 -18.54
CA GLU A 164 -19.38 25.05 -17.82
C GLU A 164 -19.38 24.34 -16.46
N LEU A 165 -18.87 23.10 -16.39
CA LEU A 165 -18.71 22.37 -15.14
C LEU A 165 -17.75 23.05 -14.15
N LEU A 166 -16.66 23.65 -14.65
CA LEU A 166 -15.70 24.40 -13.81
C LEU A 166 -16.30 25.70 -13.28
N GLU A 167 -17.14 26.38 -14.06
CA GLU A 167 -17.88 27.56 -13.62
C GLU A 167 -18.88 27.20 -12.52
N ALA A 168 -19.70 26.17 -12.75
CA ALA A 168 -20.64 25.68 -11.73
C ALA A 168 -19.95 25.25 -10.43
N GLN A 169 -18.78 24.60 -10.51
CA GLN A 169 -18.00 24.22 -9.32
C GLN A 169 -17.54 25.45 -8.50
N ARG A 170 -17.17 26.55 -9.17
CA ARG A 170 -16.75 27.79 -8.52
C ARG A 170 -17.93 28.48 -7.84
N GLU A 171 -19.08 28.52 -8.50
CA GLU A 171 -20.32 29.08 -7.94
C GLU A 171 -20.73 28.32 -6.67
N MET A 172 -20.76 26.99 -6.73
CA MET A 172 -21.05 26.14 -5.56
C MET A 172 -20.05 26.28 -4.40
N SER A 173 -18.82 26.73 -4.68
CA SER A 173 -17.80 26.96 -3.65
C SER A 173 -17.89 28.36 -3.03
N ALA A 174 -18.55 29.31 -3.72
CA ALA A 174 -18.73 30.69 -3.25
C ALA A 174 -19.91 30.85 -2.28
N ASP A 175 -20.91 29.97 -2.36
CA ASP A 175 -22.10 29.99 -1.48
C ASP A 175 -21.84 29.46 -0.05
N GLY A 176 -20.60 29.03 0.26
CA GLY A 176 -20.18 28.52 1.57
C GLY A 176 -19.67 29.55 2.57
N GLU A 177 -19.46 30.81 2.16
CA GLU A 177 -18.99 31.90 3.01
C GLU A 177 -20.11 32.93 3.20
N GLY A 178 -20.89 32.77 4.28
CA GLY A 178 -21.72 33.86 4.81
C GLY A 178 -23.15 33.47 5.18
N LEU A 179 -23.35 33.03 6.41
CA LEU A 179 -24.56 33.45 7.14
C LEU A 179 -24.14 34.32 8.33
N PRO A 180 -24.72 35.52 8.47
CA PRO A 180 -24.44 36.40 9.59
C PRO A 180 -25.01 35.78 10.86
N LEU A 181 -24.16 35.62 11.87
CA LEU A 181 -24.62 35.43 13.24
C LEU A 181 -25.36 36.72 13.64
N LYS A 182 -26.64 36.53 13.98
CA LYS A 182 -27.53 37.55 14.54
C LYS A 182 -26.93 38.22 15.77
#